data_AF-A0A9E5FT02-F1
#
_entry.id   AF-A0A9E5FT02-F1
#
_cell.length_a   1.000
_cell.length_b   1.000
_cell.length_c   1.000
_cell.angle_alpha   90.00
_cell.angle_beta   90.00
_cell.angle_gamma   90.00
#
_symmetry.space_group_name_H-M   'P 1'
#
loop_
_entity.id
_entity.type
_entity.pdbx_description
1 polymer ?
#
loop_
_entity_poly.entity_id
_entity_poly.type
_entity_poly.pdbx_seq_one_letter_code
_entity_poly.pdbx_strand_id
1 'polypeptide(L)'
;MRHFALYINNEVHGPLTEFEVQDLINEGKVTAETLCAPDGASDWEPLGNHFAFGSAIKLGKRLETSETEKQLEAIRLNPDDRRKLLMYGLSDASNVDQITQEQAVGILARHEAGLIKQIKFRKIVLTCSFVLALIGSLTFGLATDAGSWLLGVPSHVIAKDDPKANEALQRFDYEIRGFEEFSATAKAVRFDKPFGSQPVLRTLYNRLKIPENSAYKVTGEVDLTPLDSELKKWNIPANEPIRVFLFRQPIPNEIYNKIGEQEAILNAILAPMLDDAGFEKARSEIITAYPPVNLTLKESINLRDEVQRMKLGDLNSLIERVNFRIRDAVQTAESNKDMIGAIGELAKANRKWAEDLHPFLMRLKELQNRIKINVDPKARKSLWSDFNREQGAELAAWVISAEATELTLNDKNEFTIPESKKLDNVTASRYILVTKKISGDTVYLPWGSKFLAAKDLVSTEIPKEIFLAREEYKVVARPTTGGRSHIARYRVGDRQLLIRRESPKWFYLSVSREKDSDTLMVMVDQETYEKYPIGKVVPFDVLSKLDFYQRPMESISPSPFAPEE
;
A
#
# COMPACT_ATOMS: atom_id res chain seq x y z
N MET A 1 -16.28 -14.17 72.87
CA MET A 1 -17.44 -15.05 73.13
C MET A 1 -17.65 -15.04 74.63
N ARG A 2 -18.89 -14.86 75.12
CA ARG A 2 -19.14 -14.82 76.56
C ARG A 2 -19.15 -16.24 77.11
N HIS A 3 -18.40 -16.47 78.18
CA HIS A 3 -18.40 -17.72 78.90
C HIS A 3 -19.21 -17.57 80.19
N PHE A 4 -19.92 -18.62 80.58
CA PHE A 4 -20.77 -18.66 81.76
C PHE A 4 -20.38 -19.83 82.65
N ALA A 5 -20.40 -19.62 83.96
CA ALA A 5 -20.40 -20.69 84.95
C ALA A 5 -21.82 -20.87 85.50
N LEU A 6 -22.32 -22.10 85.51
CA LEU A 6 -23.65 -22.46 86.03
C LEU A 6 -23.53 -23.18 87.36
N TYR A 7 -24.44 -22.90 88.30
CA TYR A 7 -24.54 -23.62 89.56
C TYR A 7 -25.65 -24.68 89.47
N ILE A 8 -25.27 -25.94 89.23
CA ILE A 8 -26.19 -27.06 89.05
C ILE A 8 -25.84 -28.13 90.08
N ASN A 9 -26.82 -28.64 90.84
CA ASN A 9 -26.62 -29.71 91.83
C ASN A 9 -25.50 -29.45 92.87
N ASN A 10 -25.41 -28.21 93.38
CA ASN A 10 -24.39 -27.77 94.34
C ASN A 10 -22.93 -27.73 93.83
N GLU A 11 -22.69 -27.87 92.53
CA GLU A 11 -21.37 -27.76 91.92
C GLU A 11 -21.33 -26.67 90.83
N VAL A 12 -20.18 -26.01 90.70
CA VAL A 12 -19.95 -24.97 89.68
C VAL A 12 -19.46 -25.63 88.39
N HIS A 13 -20.29 -25.55 87.34
CA HIS A 13 -19.96 -26.05 86.00
C HIS A 13 -19.60 -24.89 85.08
N GLY A 14 -18.35 -24.78 84.67
CA GLY A 14 -17.88 -23.76 83.73
C GLY A 14 -16.36 -23.79 83.51
N PRO A 15 -15.84 -23.06 82.50
CA PRO A 15 -16.55 -22.10 81.63
C PRO A 15 -17.29 -22.74 80.45
N LEU A 16 -18.60 -22.57 80.38
CA LEU A 16 -19.46 -23.02 79.27
C LEU A 16 -19.70 -21.88 78.28
N THR A 17 -19.84 -22.19 77.00
CA THR A 17 -20.19 -21.23 75.95
C THR A 17 -21.69 -20.98 75.90
N GLU A 18 -22.10 -19.83 75.35
CA GLU A 18 -23.52 -19.45 75.21
C GLU A 18 -24.39 -20.51 74.48
N PHE A 19 -23.81 -21.22 73.50
CA PHE A 19 -24.48 -22.32 72.78
C PHE A 19 -24.69 -23.56 73.66
N GLU A 20 -23.69 -23.96 74.44
CA GLU A 20 -23.81 -25.11 75.35
C GLU A 20 -24.86 -24.87 76.44
N VAL A 21 -25.00 -23.62 76.89
CA VAL A 21 -26.04 -23.22 77.84
C VAL A 21 -27.45 -23.30 77.20
N GLN A 22 -27.61 -22.90 75.94
CA GLN A 22 -28.88 -23.06 75.22
C GLN A 22 -29.25 -24.53 74.99
N ASP A 23 -28.28 -25.39 74.70
CA ASP A 23 -28.53 -26.83 74.58
C ASP A 23 -28.99 -27.43 75.93
N LEU A 24 -28.39 -27.02 77.05
CA LEU A 24 -28.83 -27.44 78.39
C LEU A 24 -30.24 -26.96 78.77
N ILE A 25 -30.65 -25.78 78.27
CA ILE A 25 -32.02 -25.28 78.40
C ILE A 25 -32.99 -26.12 77.57
N ASN A 26 -32.64 -26.45 76.32
CA ASN A 26 -33.46 -27.29 75.43
C ASN A 26 -33.59 -28.73 75.95
N GLU A 27 -32.54 -29.27 76.57
CA GLU A 27 -32.55 -30.57 77.25
C GLU A 27 -33.38 -30.56 78.55
N GLY A 28 -33.73 -29.39 79.09
CA GLY A 28 -34.52 -29.22 80.30
C GLY A 28 -33.76 -29.54 81.60
N LYS A 29 -32.42 -29.55 81.56
CA LYS A 29 -31.55 -29.81 82.73
C LYS A 29 -31.35 -28.58 83.61
N VAL A 30 -31.66 -27.40 83.08
CA VAL A 30 -31.46 -26.10 83.74
C VAL A 30 -32.76 -25.30 83.65
N THR A 31 -33.18 -24.69 84.75
CA THR A 31 -34.39 -23.87 84.83
C THR A 31 -34.04 -22.38 84.89
N ALA A 32 -35.02 -21.50 84.63
CA ALA A 32 -34.83 -20.05 84.62
C ALA A 32 -34.25 -19.46 85.92
N GLU A 33 -34.40 -20.16 87.05
CA GLU A 33 -33.90 -19.75 88.36
C GLU A 33 -32.47 -20.22 88.66
N THR A 34 -31.86 -21.01 87.77
CA THR A 34 -30.51 -21.54 87.98
C THR A 34 -29.51 -20.39 87.96
N LEU A 35 -28.64 -20.31 88.97
CA LEU A 35 -27.68 -19.22 89.10
C LEU A 35 -26.54 -19.37 88.08
N CYS A 36 -26.19 -18.27 87.42
CA CYS A 36 -25.10 -18.16 86.47
C CYS A 36 -24.23 -16.93 86.76
N ALA A 37 -22.93 -17.06 86.50
CA ALA A 37 -21.98 -15.96 86.54
C ALA A 37 -21.30 -15.84 85.17
N PRO A 38 -21.41 -14.69 84.47
CA PRO A 38 -20.62 -14.43 83.27
C PRO A 38 -19.15 -14.22 83.64
N ASP A 39 -18.26 -14.61 82.73
CA ASP A 39 -16.80 -14.54 82.92
C ASP A 39 -16.34 -13.13 83.32
N GLY A 40 -15.78 -12.99 84.53
CA GLY A 40 -15.32 -11.73 85.14
C GLY A 40 -16.27 -11.05 86.15
N ALA A 41 -17.46 -11.61 86.43
CA ALA A 41 -18.37 -11.10 87.47
C ALA A 41 -18.27 -11.90 88.79
N SER A 42 -18.33 -11.23 89.94
CA SER A 42 -18.34 -11.85 91.28
C SER A 42 -19.72 -12.32 91.74
N ASP A 43 -20.77 -11.87 91.07
CA ASP A 43 -22.15 -11.99 91.54
C ASP A 43 -22.91 -13.00 90.68
N TRP A 44 -23.70 -13.85 91.34
CA TRP A 44 -24.47 -14.92 90.73
C TRP A 44 -25.89 -14.44 90.43
N GLU A 45 -26.31 -14.52 89.17
CA GLU A 45 -27.63 -14.06 88.70
C GLU A 45 -28.44 -15.21 88.09
N PRO A 46 -29.78 -15.18 88.16
CA PRO A 46 -30.62 -16.21 87.55
C PRO A 46 -30.50 -16.22 86.03
N LEU A 47 -30.41 -17.43 85.45
CA LEU A 47 -30.17 -17.67 84.03
C LEU A 47 -31.24 -17.07 83.11
N GLY A 48 -32.47 -16.90 83.62
CA GLY A 48 -33.57 -16.25 82.91
C GLY A 48 -33.34 -14.77 82.56
N ASN A 49 -32.36 -14.11 83.19
CA ASN A 49 -31.98 -12.73 82.82
C ASN A 49 -31.12 -12.69 81.54
N HIS A 50 -30.42 -13.78 81.23
CA HIS A 50 -29.48 -13.86 80.10
C HIS A 50 -30.02 -14.70 78.93
N PHE A 51 -30.98 -15.61 79.17
CA PHE A 51 -31.56 -16.50 78.14
C PHE A 51 -33.09 -16.59 78.24
N ALA A 52 -33.77 -16.71 77.08
CA ALA A 52 -35.23 -16.84 77.01
C ALA A 52 -35.70 -18.29 77.13
N PHE A 53 -36.56 -18.60 78.11
CA PHE A 53 -37.17 -19.92 78.31
C PHE A 53 -38.56 -19.97 77.68
N GLY A 54 -38.69 -20.66 76.54
CA GLY A 54 -39.96 -20.86 75.82
C GLY A 54 -40.70 -22.13 76.29
N SER A 55 -41.96 -21.99 76.70
CA SER A 55 -42.80 -23.07 77.23
C SER A 55 -43.30 -24.04 76.15
N ALA A 56 -42.63 -25.19 76.01
CA ALA A 56 -43.18 -26.33 75.29
C ALA A 56 -44.29 -26.99 76.15
N ILE A 57 -45.55 -26.75 75.80
CA ILE A 57 -46.72 -27.40 76.43
C ILE A 57 -46.65 -28.91 76.18
N LYS A 58 -46.25 -29.68 77.20
CA LYS A 58 -46.34 -31.15 77.23
C LYS A 58 -47.68 -31.56 77.84
N LEU A 59 -48.65 -31.92 77.00
CA LEU A 59 -49.89 -32.59 77.41
C LEU A 59 -49.58 -34.04 77.80
N GLY A 60 -49.43 -34.30 79.09
CA GLY A 60 -49.20 -35.64 79.63
C GLY A 60 -49.83 -35.82 81.01
N LYS A 61 -51.14 -36.13 81.04
CA LYS A 61 -51.77 -37.06 82.00
C LYS A 61 -53.27 -37.23 81.70
N ARG A 62 -53.66 -38.48 81.41
CA ARG A 62 -55.04 -38.95 81.27
C ARG A 62 -55.59 -39.18 82.69
N LEU A 63 -56.68 -38.50 83.03
CA LEU A 63 -57.50 -38.81 84.22
C LEU A 63 -58.36 -40.05 83.91
N GLU A 64 -58.46 -40.98 84.85
CA GLU A 64 -59.32 -42.16 84.77
C GLU A 64 -60.79 -41.79 84.94
N THR A 65 -61.67 -42.18 83.99
CA THR A 65 -63.12 -42.21 84.22
C THR A 65 -63.84 -43.36 83.50
N SER A 66 -64.69 -44.05 84.27
CA SER A 66 -65.87 -44.89 84.01
C SER A 66 -65.86 -46.08 83.01
N GLU A 67 -66.45 -47.20 83.44
CA GLU A 67 -66.68 -48.43 82.64
C GLU A 67 -67.60 -48.21 81.42
N THR A 68 -68.35 -47.11 81.38
CA THR A 68 -69.13 -46.70 80.21
C THR A 68 -68.28 -46.02 79.12
N GLU A 69 -67.16 -45.38 79.48
CA GLU A 69 -66.20 -44.85 78.49
C GLU A 69 -65.31 -45.94 77.89
N LYS A 70 -65.02 -47.03 78.62
CA LYS A 70 -64.26 -48.19 78.09
C LYS A 70 -65.02 -48.93 76.98
N GLN A 71 -66.36 -48.97 77.04
CA GLN A 71 -67.19 -49.54 75.99
C GLN A 71 -67.31 -48.62 74.75
N LEU A 72 -67.26 -47.31 74.95
CA LEU A 72 -67.18 -46.31 73.86
C LEU A 72 -65.77 -46.21 73.24
N GLU A 73 -64.71 -46.43 74.01
CA GLU A 73 -63.33 -46.50 73.50
C GLU A 73 -63.06 -47.77 72.70
N ALA A 74 -63.70 -48.90 73.03
CA ALA A 74 -63.61 -50.15 72.24
C ALA A 74 -64.26 -50.05 70.86
N ILE A 75 -65.16 -49.08 70.63
CA ILE A 75 -65.86 -48.84 69.37
C ILE A 75 -65.19 -47.73 68.55
N ARG A 76 -64.35 -46.88 69.15
CA ARG A 76 -63.69 -45.77 68.46
C ARG A 76 -62.51 -46.26 67.61
N LEU A 77 -62.50 -45.81 66.36
CA LEU A 77 -61.43 -46.07 65.40
C LEU A 77 -60.09 -45.53 65.93
N ASN A 78 -59.01 -46.30 65.74
CA ASN A 78 -57.66 -45.89 66.14
C ASN A 78 -57.30 -44.54 65.48
N PRO A 79 -56.86 -43.50 66.22
CA PRO A 79 -56.60 -42.16 65.69
C PRO A 79 -55.63 -42.12 64.51
N ASP A 80 -54.65 -43.03 64.46
CA ASP A 80 -53.71 -43.11 63.35
C ASP A 80 -54.36 -43.66 62.06
N ASP A 81 -55.24 -44.66 62.19
CA ASP A 81 -55.99 -45.22 61.06
C ASP A 81 -57.04 -44.22 60.56
N ARG A 82 -57.68 -43.48 61.48
CA ARG A 82 -58.58 -42.36 61.18
C ARG A 82 -57.89 -41.28 60.36
N ARG A 83 -56.68 -40.88 60.78
CA ARG A 83 -55.86 -39.91 60.06
C ARG A 83 -55.46 -40.42 58.69
N LYS A 84 -55.05 -41.69 58.57
CA LYS A 84 -54.69 -42.29 57.29
C LYS A 84 -55.87 -42.38 56.33
N LEU A 85 -57.06 -42.75 56.81
CA LEU A 85 -58.28 -42.79 55.99
C LEU A 85 -58.66 -41.40 55.45
N LEU A 86 -58.59 -40.37 56.30
CA LEU A 86 -58.85 -38.98 55.90
C LEU A 86 -57.77 -38.47 54.93
N MET A 87 -56.49 -38.72 55.22
CA MET A 87 -55.37 -38.31 54.37
C MET A 87 -55.41 -38.95 52.99
N TYR A 88 -55.83 -40.22 52.92
CA TYR A 88 -55.98 -40.92 51.64
C TYR A 88 -57.34 -40.65 50.97
N GLY A 89 -58.22 -39.83 51.57
CA GLY A 89 -59.54 -39.52 51.02
C GLY A 89 -60.48 -40.73 50.92
N LEU A 90 -60.22 -41.77 51.71
CA LEU A 90 -60.99 -43.02 51.71
C LEU A 90 -62.28 -42.92 52.53
N SER A 91 -62.40 -41.88 53.35
CA SER A 91 -63.62 -41.50 54.06
C SER A 91 -63.65 -40.00 54.34
N ASP A 92 -64.86 -39.42 54.39
CA ASP A 92 -65.09 -38.03 54.75
C ASP A 92 -65.22 -37.86 56.27
N ALA A 93 -64.88 -36.68 56.80
CA ALA A 93 -64.91 -36.38 58.24
C ALA A 93 -66.26 -36.71 58.92
N SER A 94 -67.37 -36.69 58.19
CA SER A 94 -68.71 -37.07 58.68
C SER A 94 -68.94 -38.58 58.80
N ASN A 95 -68.22 -39.40 58.02
CA ASN A 95 -68.48 -40.83 57.87
C ASN A 95 -67.38 -41.72 58.50
N VAL A 96 -66.23 -41.15 58.88
CA VAL A 96 -65.10 -41.94 59.42
C VAL A 96 -65.44 -42.66 60.72
N ASP A 97 -66.32 -42.07 61.53
CA ASP A 97 -66.70 -42.61 62.84
C ASP A 97 -67.76 -43.73 62.73
N GLN A 98 -68.28 -44.00 61.53
CA GLN A 98 -69.22 -45.12 61.27
C GLN A 98 -68.51 -46.40 60.81
N ILE A 99 -67.21 -46.33 60.50
CA ILE A 99 -66.43 -47.47 60.00
C ILE A 99 -65.88 -48.26 61.19
N THR A 100 -66.06 -49.57 61.19
CA THR A 100 -65.50 -50.41 62.25
C THR A 100 -63.98 -50.60 62.08
N GLN A 101 -63.25 -50.84 63.17
CA GLN A 101 -61.79 -50.97 63.16
C GLN A 101 -61.28 -52.04 62.17
N GLU A 102 -61.98 -53.16 62.05
CA GLU A 102 -61.63 -54.24 61.10
C GLU A 102 -61.84 -53.82 59.62
N GLN A 103 -62.88 -53.02 59.35
CA GLN A 103 -63.13 -52.50 58.00
C GLN A 103 -62.12 -51.43 57.61
N ALA A 104 -61.75 -50.54 58.53
CA ALA A 104 -60.73 -49.51 58.30
C ALA A 104 -59.36 -50.11 57.99
N VAL A 105 -58.90 -51.09 58.77
CA VAL A 105 -57.62 -51.78 58.53
C VAL A 105 -57.67 -52.55 57.21
N GLY A 106 -58.80 -53.19 56.87
CA GLY A 106 -58.98 -53.88 55.59
C GLY A 106 -58.95 -52.94 54.38
N ILE A 107 -59.59 -51.77 54.48
CA ILE A 107 -59.60 -50.73 53.43
C ILE A 107 -58.21 -50.12 53.27
N LEU A 108 -57.55 -49.76 54.38
CA LEU A 108 -56.20 -49.22 54.38
C LEU A 108 -55.20 -50.23 53.83
N ALA A 109 -55.25 -51.50 54.25
CA ALA A 109 -54.36 -52.54 53.75
C ALA A 109 -54.54 -52.79 52.24
N ARG A 110 -55.78 -52.77 51.73
CA ARG A 110 -56.04 -52.87 50.28
C ARG A 110 -55.51 -51.65 49.53
N HIS A 111 -55.70 -50.45 50.07
CA HIS A 111 -55.22 -49.22 49.46
C HIS A 111 -53.68 -49.14 49.46
N GLU A 112 -53.04 -49.45 50.59
CA GLU A 112 -51.58 -49.51 50.73
C GLU A 112 -50.99 -50.62 49.84
N ALA A 113 -51.62 -51.79 49.73
CA ALA A 113 -51.22 -52.82 48.78
C ALA A 113 -51.35 -52.35 47.32
N GLY A 114 -52.41 -51.59 47.00
CA GLY A 114 -52.60 -50.93 45.71
C GLY A 114 -51.49 -49.92 45.39
N LEU A 115 -51.14 -49.07 46.35
CA LEU A 115 -50.05 -48.10 46.24
C LEU A 115 -48.69 -48.79 46.08
N ILE A 116 -48.40 -49.81 46.88
CA ILE A 116 -47.15 -50.59 46.77
C ILE A 116 -47.07 -51.26 45.39
N LYS A 117 -48.19 -51.78 44.88
CA LYS A 117 -48.24 -52.37 43.53
C LYS A 117 -47.99 -51.32 42.45
N GLN A 118 -48.58 -50.13 42.57
CA GLN A 118 -48.33 -49.02 41.65
C GLN A 118 -46.87 -48.55 41.72
N ILE A 119 -46.30 -48.41 42.91
CA ILE A 119 -44.90 -47.99 43.09
C ILE A 119 -43.95 -49.04 42.52
N LYS A 120 -44.19 -50.34 42.78
CA LYS A 120 -43.39 -51.44 42.20
C LYS A 120 -43.52 -51.47 40.68
N PHE A 121 -44.73 -51.32 40.14
CA PHE A 121 -44.95 -51.23 38.69
C PHE A 121 -44.21 -50.03 38.09
N ARG A 122 -44.29 -48.84 38.70
CA ARG A 122 -43.56 -47.64 38.27
C ARG A 122 -42.04 -47.86 38.31
N LYS A 123 -41.50 -48.46 39.37
CA LYS A 123 -40.07 -48.81 39.47
C LYS A 123 -39.64 -49.77 38.37
N ILE A 124 -40.44 -50.82 38.11
CA ILE A 124 -40.17 -51.79 37.04
C ILE A 124 -40.19 -51.09 35.68
N VAL A 125 -41.19 -50.26 35.40
CA VAL A 125 -41.28 -49.48 34.16
C VAL A 125 -40.07 -48.56 34.01
N LEU A 126 -39.63 -47.89 35.07
CA LEU A 126 -38.44 -47.02 35.07
C LEU A 126 -37.16 -47.80 34.77
N THR A 127 -36.98 -48.96 35.40
CA THR A 127 -35.82 -49.82 35.13
C THR A 127 -35.86 -50.39 33.72
N CYS A 128 -37.02 -50.79 33.22
CA CYS A 128 -37.18 -51.30 31.87
C CYS A 128 -36.97 -50.20 30.82
N SER A 129 -37.49 -48.98 31.03
CA SER A 129 -37.26 -47.86 30.10
C SER A 129 -35.80 -47.44 30.07
N PHE A 130 -35.11 -47.46 31.21
CA PHE A 130 -33.68 -47.15 31.27
C PHE A 130 -32.83 -48.20 30.55
N VAL A 131 -33.14 -49.49 30.76
CA VAL A 131 -32.46 -50.58 30.05
C VAL A 131 -32.74 -50.54 28.55
N LEU A 132 -33.98 -50.28 28.14
CA LEU A 132 -34.35 -50.14 26.73
C LEU A 132 -33.68 -48.91 26.08
N ALA A 133 -33.53 -47.80 26.80
CA ALA A 133 -32.79 -46.63 26.31
C ALA A 133 -31.28 -46.90 26.18
N LEU A 134 -30.68 -47.65 27.12
CA LEU A 134 -29.30 -48.13 27.01
C LEU A 134 -29.09 -49.06 25.81
N ILE A 135 -30.01 -49.98 25.56
CA ILE A 135 -29.95 -50.89 24.40
C ILE A 135 -30.20 -50.12 23.09
N GLY A 136 -31.13 -49.17 23.08
CA GLY A 136 -31.42 -48.30 21.93
C GLY A 136 -30.27 -47.39 21.55
N SER A 137 -29.59 -46.78 22.55
CA SER A 137 -28.41 -45.93 22.32
C SER A 137 -27.20 -46.72 21.80
N LEU A 138 -27.02 -47.97 22.24
CA LEU A 138 -25.98 -48.87 21.71
C LEU A 138 -26.25 -49.30 20.26
N THR A 139 -27.52 -49.42 19.86
CA THR A 139 -27.91 -49.90 18.53
C THR A 139 -28.00 -48.81 17.48
N PHE A 140 -28.38 -47.58 17.84
CA PHE A 140 -28.54 -46.46 16.89
C PHE A 140 -27.40 -45.43 16.89
N GLY A 141 -26.42 -45.56 17.80
CA GLY A 141 -25.27 -44.68 17.88
C GLY A 141 -25.62 -43.27 18.42
N LEU A 142 -24.79 -42.75 19.32
CA LEU A 142 -24.98 -41.46 20.00
C LEU A 142 -24.99 -40.21 19.08
N ALA A 143 -24.91 -40.39 17.76
CA ALA A 143 -24.67 -39.32 16.79
C ALA A 143 -25.85 -39.04 15.85
N THR A 144 -27.03 -39.65 16.06
CA THR A 144 -28.23 -39.37 15.26
C THR A 144 -29.37 -38.83 16.14
N ASP A 145 -30.18 -37.92 15.58
CA ASP A 145 -31.35 -37.29 16.22
C ASP A 145 -32.35 -38.31 16.83
N ALA A 146 -32.32 -39.56 16.35
CA ALA A 146 -33.13 -40.65 16.87
C ALA A 146 -32.75 -41.08 18.30
N GLY A 147 -31.47 -40.97 18.68
CA GLY A 147 -30.99 -41.30 20.04
C GLY A 147 -31.45 -40.29 21.09
N SER A 148 -31.57 -39.02 20.70
CA SER A 148 -32.14 -37.92 21.51
C SER A 148 -33.64 -38.14 21.78
N TRP A 149 -34.41 -38.50 20.75
CA TRP A 149 -35.83 -38.81 20.88
C TRP A 149 -36.09 -40.02 21.80
N LEU A 150 -35.28 -41.08 21.72
CA LEU A 150 -35.42 -42.27 22.57
C LEU A 150 -35.10 -42.03 24.05
N LEU A 151 -34.27 -41.03 24.38
CA LEU A 151 -34.04 -40.59 25.76
C LEU A 151 -35.10 -39.59 26.27
N GLY A 152 -35.82 -38.91 25.37
CA GLY A 152 -36.91 -37.99 25.71
C GLY A 152 -38.25 -38.68 26.05
N VAL A 153 -38.48 -39.89 25.56
CA VAL A 153 -39.72 -40.65 25.89
C VAL A 153 -39.85 -40.97 27.40
N PRO A 154 -38.80 -41.43 28.12
CA PRO A 154 -38.91 -41.66 29.55
C PRO A 154 -39.01 -40.37 30.39
N SER A 155 -38.50 -39.22 29.91
CA SER A 155 -38.67 -37.94 30.62
C SER A 155 -40.11 -37.42 30.52
N HIS A 156 -40.80 -37.66 29.39
CA HIS A 156 -42.23 -37.31 29.24
C HIS A 156 -43.19 -38.12 30.12
N VAL A 157 -42.82 -39.35 30.54
CA VAL A 157 -43.64 -40.16 31.45
C VAL A 157 -43.49 -39.70 32.91
N ILE A 158 -42.35 -39.09 33.26
CA ILE A 158 -42.08 -38.55 34.61
C ILE A 158 -42.62 -37.12 34.75
N ALA A 159 -42.61 -36.32 33.69
CA ALA A 159 -43.03 -34.93 33.73
C ALA A 159 -44.55 -34.69 33.72
N LYS A 160 -45.37 -35.75 33.69
CA LYS A 160 -46.85 -35.60 33.71
C LYS A 160 -47.42 -35.17 35.06
N ASP A 161 -46.66 -35.24 36.15
CA ASP A 161 -47.17 -34.94 37.49
C ASP A 161 -46.64 -33.61 38.09
N ASP A 162 -45.81 -32.84 37.38
CA ASP A 162 -45.31 -31.54 37.87
C ASP A 162 -45.25 -30.47 36.76
N PRO A 163 -46.15 -29.46 36.74
CA PRO A 163 -46.21 -28.47 35.66
C PRO A 163 -44.90 -27.68 35.48
N LYS A 164 -44.12 -27.52 36.57
CA LYS A 164 -42.81 -26.86 36.53
C LYS A 164 -41.74 -27.67 35.80
N ALA A 165 -41.84 -29.00 35.79
CA ALA A 165 -40.88 -29.87 35.11
C ALA A 165 -41.06 -29.84 33.59
N ASN A 166 -42.31 -29.76 33.10
CA ASN A 166 -42.57 -29.58 31.66
C ASN A 166 -42.09 -28.22 31.15
N GLU A 167 -42.31 -27.15 31.90
CA GLU A 167 -41.76 -25.83 31.55
C GLU A 167 -40.23 -25.83 31.53
N ALA A 168 -39.59 -26.50 32.49
CA ALA A 168 -38.13 -26.62 32.53
C ALA A 168 -37.57 -27.44 31.35
N LEU A 169 -38.23 -28.53 30.97
CA LEU A 169 -37.87 -29.33 29.79
C LEU A 169 -38.05 -28.54 28.49
N GLN A 170 -39.17 -27.82 28.32
CA GLN A 170 -39.40 -27.00 27.13
C GLN A 170 -38.37 -25.86 27.01
N ARG A 171 -37.98 -25.24 28.14
CA ARG A 171 -36.91 -24.24 28.15
C ARG A 171 -35.56 -24.85 27.77
N PHE A 172 -35.25 -26.03 28.30
CA PHE A 172 -34.01 -26.73 27.97
C PHE A 172 -33.94 -27.14 26.49
N ASP A 173 -35.02 -27.67 25.93
CA ASP A 173 -35.11 -28.01 24.50
C ASP A 173 -34.99 -26.77 23.61
N TYR A 174 -35.57 -25.63 24.03
CA TYR A 174 -35.42 -24.35 23.34
C TYR A 174 -33.97 -23.86 23.37
N GLU A 175 -33.28 -23.96 24.51
CA GLU A 175 -31.88 -23.58 24.64
C GLU A 175 -30.94 -24.49 23.86
N ILE A 176 -31.24 -25.80 23.76
CA ILE A 176 -30.49 -26.74 22.91
C ILE A 176 -30.65 -26.38 21.43
N ARG A 177 -31.87 -26.12 20.96
CA ARG A 177 -32.09 -25.67 19.57
C ARG A 177 -31.35 -24.36 19.28
N GLY A 178 -31.38 -23.42 20.23
CA GLY A 178 -30.60 -22.19 20.14
C GLY A 178 -29.09 -22.45 20.06
N PHE A 179 -28.57 -23.43 20.80
CA PHE A 179 -27.18 -23.86 20.68
C PHE A 179 -26.88 -24.53 19.34
N GLU A 180 -27.78 -25.35 18.80
CA GLU A 180 -27.62 -25.99 17.49
C GLU A 180 -27.54 -24.93 16.38
N GLU A 181 -28.44 -23.95 16.38
CA GLU A 181 -28.43 -22.80 15.46
C GLU A 181 -27.17 -21.94 15.63
N PHE A 182 -26.76 -21.68 16.88
CA PHE A 182 -25.51 -20.99 17.19
C PHE A 182 -24.28 -21.77 16.69
N SER A 183 -24.30 -23.09 16.83
CA SER A 183 -23.20 -23.95 16.37
C SER A 183 -23.14 -24.02 14.84
N ALA A 184 -24.30 -24.02 14.17
CA ALA A 184 -24.39 -24.00 12.72
C ALA A 184 -23.90 -22.67 12.16
N THR A 185 -24.30 -21.55 12.77
CA THR A 185 -23.80 -20.21 12.41
C THR A 185 -22.30 -20.08 12.70
N ALA A 186 -21.81 -20.51 13.85
CA ALA A 186 -20.38 -20.51 14.19
C ALA A 186 -19.54 -21.36 13.22
N LYS A 187 -20.06 -22.49 12.72
CA LYS A 187 -19.41 -23.29 11.67
C LYS A 187 -19.43 -22.61 10.30
N ALA A 188 -20.50 -21.89 9.97
CA ALA A 188 -20.68 -21.23 8.67
C ALA A 188 -19.87 -19.94 8.50
N VAL A 189 -19.59 -19.22 9.60
CA VAL A 189 -18.82 -17.97 9.60
C VAL A 189 -17.42 -18.20 8.98
N ARG A 190 -16.97 -17.31 8.09
CA ARG A 190 -15.65 -17.36 7.47
C ARG A 190 -14.74 -16.31 8.10
N PHE A 191 -13.46 -16.62 8.24
CA PHE A 191 -12.45 -15.63 8.59
C PHE A 191 -12.12 -14.84 7.32
N ASP A 192 -12.40 -13.54 7.33
CA ASP A 192 -12.10 -12.65 6.21
C ASP A 192 -10.59 -12.39 6.08
N LYS A 193 -10.19 -11.93 4.89
CA LYS A 193 -8.80 -11.52 4.64
C LYS A 193 -8.39 -10.37 5.58
N PRO A 194 -7.10 -10.27 5.94
CA PRO A 194 -6.59 -9.18 6.77
C PRO A 194 -6.88 -7.81 6.13
N PHE A 195 -7.30 -6.85 6.95
CA PHE A 195 -7.64 -5.50 6.51
C PHE A 195 -6.39 -4.65 6.27
N GLY A 196 -6.52 -3.59 5.47
CA GLY A 196 -5.43 -2.63 5.23
C GLY A 196 -4.49 -2.99 4.08
N SER A 197 -4.90 -3.90 3.19
CA SER A 197 -4.17 -4.13 1.95
C SER A 197 -4.18 -2.90 1.05
N GLN A 198 -3.07 -2.69 0.37
CA GLN A 198 -2.98 -1.78 -0.77
C GLN A 198 -2.43 -2.54 -1.96
N PRO A 199 -2.85 -2.22 -3.19
CA PRO A 199 -2.30 -2.90 -4.37
C PRO A 199 -0.79 -2.60 -4.47
N VAL A 200 0.02 -3.66 -4.54
CA VAL A 200 1.50 -3.56 -4.60
C VAL A 200 1.95 -2.65 -5.74
N LEU A 201 1.28 -2.74 -6.89
CA LEU A 201 1.59 -1.99 -8.11
C LEU A 201 1.60 -0.47 -7.89
N ARG A 202 0.72 0.08 -7.05
CA ARG A 202 0.73 1.52 -6.72
C ARG A 202 1.99 1.90 -5.90
N THR A 203 2.37 1.06 -4.96
CA THR A 203 3.57 1.24 -4.14
C THR A 203 4.85 1.09 -4.97
N LEU A 204 4.88 0.14 -5.91
CA LEU A 204 5.98 -0.04 -6.85
C LEU A 204 6.16 1.19 -7.75
N TYR A 205 5.08 1.75 -8.30
CA TYR A 205 5.16 2.97 -9.09
C TYR A 205 5.69 4.17 -8.31
N ASN A 206 5.29 4.34 -7.05
CA ASN A 206 5.78 5.43 -6.22
C ASN A 206 7.27 5.29 -5.88
N ARG A 207 7.79 4.06 -5.86
CA ARG A 207 9.20 3.76 -5.58
C ARG A 207 10.09 3.75 -6.82
N LEU A 208 9.51 3.67 -8.02
CA LEU A 208 10.25 3.64 -9.27
C LEU A 208 10.96 5.00 -9.50
N LYS A 209 12.28 5.00 -9.35
CA LYS A 209 13.15 6.13 -9.73
C LYS A 209 13.69 5.89 -11.13
N ILE A 210 13.01 6.44 -12.14
CA ILE A 210 13.50 6.39 -13.51
C ILE A 210 14.57 7.49 -13.68
N PRO A 211 15.81 7.15 -14.07
CA PRO A 211 16.78 8.18 -14.40
C PRO A 211 16.33 8.93 -15.65
N GLU A 212 16.35 10.26 -15.60
CA GLU A 212 15.87 11.15 -16.68
C GLU A 212 16.48 10.82 -18.06
N ASN A 213 17.68 10.25 -18.07
CA ASN A 213 18.43 9.89 -19.28
C ASN A 213 17.97 8.59 -19.95
N SER A 214 16.98 7.89 -19.40
CA SER A 214 16.48 6.61 -19.94
C SER A 214 14.97 6.59 -20.17
N ALA A 215 14.26 7.67 -19.81
CA ALA A 215 12.80 7.68 -19.74
C ALA A 215 12.10 7.70 -21.11
N TYR A 216 12.82 8.06 -22.17
CA TYR A 216 12.22 8.29 -23.49
C TYR A 216 12.86 7.40 -24.56
N LYS A 217 12.01 6.86 -25.43
CA LYS A 217 12.39 6.30 -26.73
C LYS A 217 12.28 7.42 -27.75
N VAL A 218 13.35 7.65 -28.52
CA VAL A 218 13.40 8.74 -29.50
C VAL A 218 13.54 8.15 -30.89
N THR A 219 12.67 8.57 -31.79
CA THR A 219 12.74 8.22 -33.22
C THR A 219 12.99 9.47 -34.05
N GLY A 220 13.95 9.38 -34.98
CA GLY A 220 14.29 10.45 -35.90
C GLY A 220 14.52 9.94 -37.31
N GLU A 221 14.34 10.83 -38.28
CA GLU A 221 14.58 10.58 -39.70
C GLU A 221 15.60 11.60 -40.20
N VAL A 222 16.67 11.12 -40.82
CA VAL A 222 17.74 11.98 -41.35
C VAL A 222 17.66 12.00 -42.86
N ASP A 223 17.34 13.15 -43.43
CA ASP A 223 17.45 13.38 -44.86
C ASP A 223 18.53 14.42 -45.18
N LEU A 224 19.44 14.05 -46.09
CA LEU A 224 20.54 14.87 -46.60
C LEU A 224 20.28 15.33 -48.05
N THR A 225 19.05 15.17 -48.56
CA THR A 225 18.65 15.71 -49.87
C THR A 225 19.01 17.18 -50.09
N PRO A 226 18.94 18.11 -49.10
CA PRO A 226 19.35 19.50 -49.33
C PRO A 226 20.83 19.61 -49.68
N LEU A 227 21.70 18.95 -48.89
CA LEU A 227 23.13 18.93 -49.13
C LEU A 227 23.49 18.24 -50.45
N ASP A 228 22.85 17.11 -50.77
CA ASP A 228 23.11 16.37 -52.01
C ASP A 228 22.66 17.15 -53.25
N SER A 229 21.59 17.94 -53.13
CA SER A 229 21.16 18.82 -54.22
C SER A 229 22.20 19.91 -54.52
N GLU A 230 22.86 20.44 -53.50
CA GLU A 230 23.90 21.46 -53.65
C GLU A 230 25.20 20.85 -54.15
N LEU A 231 25.62 19.70 -53.62
CA LEU A 231 26.82 18.99 -54.09
C LEU A 231 26.70 18.55 -55.56
N LYS A 232 25.50 18.15 -55.99
CA LYS A 232 25.20 17.84 -57.40
C LYS A 232 25.38 19.04 -58.33
N LYS A 233 25.00 20.25 -57.91
CA LYS A 233 25.23 21.48 -58.72
C LYS A 233 26.72 21.69 -59.02
N TRP A 234 27.60 21.15 -58.19
CA TRP A 234 29.05 21.34 -58.26
C TRP A 234 29.82 20.08 -58.70
N ASN A 235 29.14 18.99 -59.08
CA ASN A 235 29.76 17.73 -59.50
C ASN A 235 30.70 17.10 -58.45
N ILE A 236 30.42 17.29 -57.15
CA ILE A 236 31.23 16.72 -56.06
C ILE A 236 30.66 15.33 -55.70
N PRO A 237 31.47 14.25 -55.75
CA PRO A 237 30.99 12.91 -55.41
C PRO A 237 30.76 12.78 -53.90
N ALA A 238 29.53 12.41 -53.51
CA ALA A 238 29.12 12.15 -52.14
C ALA A 238 28.67 10.69 -52.02
N ASN A 239 29.64 9.76 -51.99
CA ASN A 239 29.37 8.33 -52.14
C ASN A 239 29.55 7.51 -50.84
N GLU A 240 29.77 8.16 -49.69
CA GLU A 240 30.00 7.45 -48.43
C GLU A 240 28.78 7.48 -47.50
N PRO A 241 28.58 6.42 -46.68
CA PRO A 241 27.39 6.27 -45.84
C PRO A 241 27.31 7.33 -44.75
N ILE A 242 26.09 7.73 -44.45
CA ILE A 242 25.75 8.67 -43.39
C ILE A 242 25.97 7.97 -42.04
N ARG A 243 26.60 8.66 -41.09
CA ARG A 243 26.72 8.17 -39.71
C ARG A 243 26.13 9.18 -38.74
N VAL A 244 25.34 8.70 -37.78
CA VAL A 244 24.71 9.54 -36.76
C VAL A 244 25.33 9.20 -35.41
N PHE A 245 25.83 10.21 -34.71
CA PHE A 245 26.43 10.06 -33.39
C PHE A 245 25.53 10.70 -32.33
N LEU A 246 25.25 9.94 -31.28
CA LEU A 246 24.57 10.41 -30.07
C LEU A 246 25.57 10.53 -28.93
N PHE A 247 25.63 11.71 -28.32
CA PHE A 247 26.48 11.99 -27.17
C PHE A 247 25.70 11.89 -25.85
N ARG A 248 26.35 11.36 -24.81
CA ARG A 248 25.78 11.31 -23.45
C ARG A 248 25.76 12.67 -22.75
N GLN A 249 26.69 13.54 -23.10
CA GLN A 249 26.83 14.90 -22.58
C GLN A 249 26.63 15.92 -23.70
N PRO A 250 26.17 17.14 -23.38
CA PRO A 250 26.00 18.17 -24.40
C PRO A 250 27.36 18.55 -25.00
N ILE A 251 27.38 18.80 -26.31
CA ILE A 251 28.56 19.29 -27.02
C ILE A 251 29.05 20.58 -26.34
N PRO A 252 30.33 20.67 -25.94
CA PRO A 252 30.90 21.88 -25.36
C PRO A 252 30.78 23.07 -26.31
N ASN A 253 30.57 24.27 -25.77
CA ASN A 253 30.35 25.47 -26.59
C ASN A 253 31.51 25.76 -27.55
N GLU A 254 32.75 25.47 -27.15
CA GLU A 254 33.94 25.65 -28.00
C GLU A 254 33.87 24.80 -29.28
N ILE A 255 33.45 23.54 -29.16
CA ILE A 255 33.29 22.61 -30.28
C ILE A 255 32.06 22.98 -31.10
N TYR A 256 30.97 23.38 -30.45
CA TYR A 256 29.78 23.85 -31.14
C TYR A 256 30.05 25.07 -32.02
N ASN A 257 30.89 26.01 -31.55
CA ASN A 257 31.32 27.16 -32.35
C ASN A 257 32.14 26.73 -33.59
N LYS A 258 33.05 25.76 -33.44
CA LYS A 258 33.82 25.20 -34.57
C LYS A 258 32.93 24.50 -35.60
N ILE A 259 31.87 23.83 -35.15
CA ILE A 259 30.86 23.26 -36.05
C ILE A 259 30.11 24.38 -36.80
N GLY A 260 29.79 25.49 -36.12
CA GLY A 260 29.22 26.67 -36.76
C GLY A 260 30.15 27.33 -37.79
N GLU A 261 31.45 27.39 -37.51
CA GLU A 261 32.49 27.86 -38.44
C GLU A 261 32.59 26.93 -39.66
N GLN A 262 32.54 25.62 -39.45
CA GLN A 262 32.47 24.63 -40.52
C GLN A 262 31.25 24.84 -41.41
N GLU A 263 30.07 25.04 -40.81
CA GLU A 263 28.82 25.28 -41.53
C GLU A 263 28.89 26.60 -42.31
N ALA A 264 29.53 27.64 -41.78
CA ALA A 264 29.74 28.90 -42.47
C ALA A 264 30.69 28.75 -43.69
N ILE A 265 31.77 27.99 -43.54
CA ILE A 265 32.71 27.69 -44.63
C ILE A 265 32.03 26.83 -45.70
N LEU A 266 31.26 25.82 -45.29
CA LEU A 266 30.49 24.99 -46.21
C LEU A 266 29.46 25.83 -46.98
N ASN A 267 28.74 26.73 -46.30
CA ASN A 267 27.86 27.71 -46.95
C ASN A 267 28.62 28.60 -47.94
N ALA A 268 29.82 29.08 -47.60
CA ALA A 268 30.62 29.90 -48.50
C ALA A 268 31.11 29.15 -49.74
N ILE A 269 31.40 27.85 -49.61
CA ILE A 269 31.85 26.99 -50.72
C ILE A 269 30.68 26.56 -51.62
N LEU A 270 29.53 26.28 -51.02
CA LEU A 270 28.31 25.83 -51.71
C LEU A 270 27.44 26.99 -52.20
N ALA A 271 27.74 28.22 -51.77
CA ALA A 271 27.06 29.43 -52.23
C ALA A 271 26.96 29.42 -53.75
N PRO A 272 25.77 29.73 -54.32
CA PRO A 272 25.61 29.78 -55.77
C PRO A 272 26.67 30.71 -56.38
N MET A 273 27.18 30.37 -57.58
CA MET A 273 28.04 31.29 -58.33
C MET A 273 27.41 32.68 -58.27
N LEU A 274 28.19 33.69 -57.88
CA LEU A 274 27.72 35.07 -57.93
C LEU A 274 27.42 35.39 -59.40
N ASP A 275 26.15 35.28 -59.78
CA ASP A 275 25.62 35.80 -61.02
C ASP A 275 25.60 37.34 -60.92
N ASP A 276 25.44 38.02 -62.06
CA ASP A 276 25.41 39.49 -62.09
C ASP A 276 24.34 40.06 -61.13
N ALA A 277 23.24 39.32 -60.91
CA ALA A 277 22.19 39.68 -59.96
C ALA A 277 22.62 39.55 -58.48
N GLY A 278 23.35 38.49 -58.11
CA GLY A 278 23.93 38.31 -56.79
C GLY A 278 25.01 39.34 -56.47
N PHE A 279 25.79 39.74 -57.47
CA PHE A 279 26.74 40.83 -57.36
C PHE A 279 26.06 42.18 -57.10
N GLU A 280 24.97 42.49 -57.80
CA GLU A 280 24.21 43.73 -57.59
C GLU A 280 23.60 43.81 -56.18
N LYS A 281 23.12 42.70 -55.62
CA LYS A 281 22.66 42.64 -54.22
C LYS A 281 23.79 42.93 -53.23
N ALA A 282 24.91 42.22 -53.36
CA ALA A 282 26.06 42.42 -52.48
C ALA A 282 26.66 43.84 -52.60
N ARG A 283 26.66 44.40 -53.81
CA ARG A 283 27.04 45.78 -54.07
C ARG A 283 26.09 46.77 -53.40
N SER A 284 24.78 46.54 -53.44
CA SER A 284 23.81 47.39 -52.77
C SER A 284 24.02 47.43 -51.25
N GLU A 285 24.33 46.27 -50.63
CA GLU A 285 24.68 46.17 -49.20
C GLU A 285 25.98 46.93 -48.89
N ILE A 286 27.00 46.82 -49.74
CA ILE A 286 28.26 47.57 -49.60
C ILE A 286 28.02 49.09 -49.75
N ILE A 287 27.15 49.52 -50.67
CA ILE A 287 26.80 50.95 -50.83
C ILE A 287 26.09 51.49 -49.58
N THR A 288 25.21 50.69 -48.94
CA THR A 288 24.58 51.10 -47.67
C THR A 288 25.58 51.19 -46.52
N ALA A 289 26.66 50.42 -46.59
CA ALA A 289 27.77 50.44 -45.64
C ALA A 289 28.82 51.53 -45.91
N TYR A 290 28.66 52.35 -46.96
CA TYR A 290 29.58 53.43 -47.27
C TYR A 290 29.52 54.51 -46.18
N PRO A 291 30.67 55.10 -45.77
CA PRO A 291 30.71 56.19 -44.81
C PRO A 291 29.78 57.35 -45.18
N PRO A 292 29.20 58.08 -44.20
CA PRO A 292 28.39 59.25 -44.50
C PRO A 292 29.21 60.26 -45.32
N VAL A 293 28.66 60.66 -46.47
CA VAL A 293 29.31 61.57 -47.41
C VAL A 293 29.60 62.89 -46.71
N ASN A 294 30.86 63.30 -46.69
CA ASN A 294 31.27 64.58 -46.12
C ASN A 294 31.24 65.64 -47.22
N LEU A 295 30.30 66.59 -47.15
CA LEU A 295 30.06 67.62 -48.17
C LEU A 295 31.27 68.57 -48.39
N THR A 296 32.21 68.60 -47.46
CA THR A 296 33.47 69.36 -47.58
C THR A 296 34.50 68.67 -48.49
N LEU A 297 34.37 67.36 -48.70
CA LEU A 297 35.27 66.55 -49.52
C LEU A 297 34.56 66.09 -50.80
N LYS A 298 34.75 66.82 -51.90
CA LYS A 298 34.24 66.44 -53.23
C LYS A 298 34.63 65.02 -53.64
N GLU A 299 35.78 64.56 -53.16
CA GLU A 299 36.30 63.22 -53.43
C GLU A 299 35.50 62.10 -52.76
N SER A 300 34.84 62.37 -51.62
CA SER A 300 33.96 61.40 -50.96
C SER A 300 32.67 61.15 -51.76
N ILE A 301 32.18 62.15 -52.49
CA ILE A 301 31.04 62.04 -53.40
C ILE A 301 31.45 61.24 -54.64
N ASN A 302 32.58 61.59 -55.25
CA ASN A 302 33.08 60.90 -56.44
C ASN A 302 33.36 59.42 -56.17
N LEU A 303 33.93 59.09 -55.01
CA LEU A 303 34.22 57.69 -54.65
C LEU A 303 32.92 56.90 -54.40
N ARG A 304 31.90 57.53 -53.80
CA ARG A 304 30.57 56.91 -53.65
C ARG A 304 29.92 56.64 -55.01
N ASP A 305 29.98 57.60 -55.93
CA ASP A 305 29.42 57.46 -57.28
C ASP A 305 30.16 56.38 -58.09
N GLU A 306 31.48 56.25 -57.90
CA GLU A 306 32.28 55.17 -58.50
C GLU A 306 31.91 53.79 -57.93
N VAL A 307 31.74 53.65 -56.60
CA VAL A 307 31.24 52.42 -55.97
C VAL A 307 29.82 52.10 -56.48
N GLN A 308 28.98 53.12 -56.65
CA GLN A 308 27.65 53.01 -57.27
C GLN A 308 27.66 52.73 -58.77
N ARG A 309 28.83 52.70 -59.44
CA ARG A 309 28.99 52.30 -60.85
C ARG A 309 29.85 51.03 -61.04
N MET A 310 30.35 50.46 -59.94
CA MET A 310 31.18 49.24 -59.93
C MET A 310 30.52 48.06 -60.65
N LYS A 311 31.23 47.49 -61.62
CA LYS A 311 30.96 46.15 -62.21
C LYS A 311 31.91 45.10 -61.60
N LEU A 312 31.59 43.82 -61.80
CA LEU A 312 32.36 42.69 -61.25
C LEU A 312 33.87 42.76 -61.57
N GLY A 313 34.23 43.19 -62.79
CA GLY A 313 35.63 43.31 -63.24
C GLY A 313 36.41 44.46 -62.61
N ASP A 314 35.74 45.48 -62.06
CA ASP A 314 36.39 46.71 -61.59
C ASP A 314 36.79 46.65 -60.10
N LEU A 315 36.38 45.60 -59.38
CA LEU A 315 36.55 45.46 -57.94
C LEU A 315 38.01 45.59 -57.48
N ASN A 316 38.95 44.95 -58.17
CA ASN A 316 40.37 45.02 -57.82
C ASN A 316 40.92 46.44 -57.95
N SER A 317 40.55 47.12 -59.05
CA SER A 317 40.95 48.51 -59.31
C SER A 317 40.36 49.48 -58.29
N LEU A 318 39.16 49.18 -57.78
CA LEU A 318 38.49 49.98 -56.76
C LEU A 318 39.11 49.77 -55.38
N ILE A 319 39.49 48.54 -55.02
CA ILE A 319 40.24 48.25 -53.78
C ILE A 319 41.58 49.00 -53.77
N GLU A 320 42.31 49.00 -54.89
CA GLU A 320 43.56 49.76 -55.01
C GLU A 320 43.33 51.27 -54.91
N ARG A 321 42.27 51.79 -55.54
CA ARG A 321 41.89 53.21 -55.44
C ARG A 321 41.47 53.62 -54.04
N VAL A 322 40.65 52.84 -53.35
CA VAL A 322 40.24 53.12 -51.96
C VAL A 322 41.46 53.08 -51.04
N ASN A 323 42.37 52.11 -51.21
CA ASN A 323 43.65 52.10 -50.48
C ASN A 323 44.48 53.35 -50.75
N PHE A 324 44.59 53.77 -52.02
CA PHE A 324 45.32 54.97 -52.40
C PHE A 324 44.72 56.22 -51.74
N ARG A 325 43.38 56.35 -51.75
CA ARG A 325 42.68 57.48 -51.14
C ARG A 325 42.79 57.52 -49.63
N ILE A 326 42.80 56.37 -48.95
CA ILE A 326 43.10 56.31 -47.52
C ILE A 326 44.51 56.87 -47.24
N ARG A 327 45.52 56.46 -48.03
CA ARG A 327 46.90 56.95 -47.85
C ARG A 327 47.01 58.45 -48.13
N ASP A 328 46.39 58.93 -49.20
CA ASP A 328 46.39 60.34 -49.60
C ASP A 328 45.69 61.24 -48.57
N ALA A 329 44.55 60.78 -48.03
CA ALA A 329 43.83 61.48 -46.97
C ALA A 329 44.62 61.53 -45.65
N VAL A 330 45.32 60.45 -45.29
CA VAL A 330 46.22 60.43 -44.12
C VAL A 330 47.39 61.39 -44.33
N GLN A 331 48.03 61.36 -45.50
CA GLN A 331 49.16 62.23 -45.81
C GLN A 331 48.77 63.72 -45.79
N THR A 332 47.60 64.05 -46.34
CA THR A 332 47.05 65.42 -46.35
C THR A 332 46.64 65.89 -44.94
N ALA A 333 46.18 64.97 -44.09
CA ALA A 333 45.87 65.26 -42.69
C ALA A 333 47.14 65.48 -41.85
N GLU A 334 48.21 64.73 -42.13
CA GLU A 334 49.50 64.84 -41.44
C GLU A 334 50.26 66.10 -41.86
N SER A 335 50.26 66.46 -43.15
CA SER A 335 50.96 67.65 -43.65
C SER A 335 50.36 68.97 -43.14
N ASN A 336 49.06 68.97 -42.82
CA ASN A 336 48.31 70.15 -42.40
C ASN A 336 47.87 70.11 -40.93
N LYS A 337 48.48 69.22 -40.13
CA LYS A 337 48.09 68.91 -38.75
C LYS A 337 48.09 70.13 -37.81
N ASP A 338 49.01 71.07 -38.01
CA ASP A 338 49.22 72.23 -37.15
C ASP A 338 48.56 73.52 -37.70
N MET A 339 47.86 73.43 -38.84
CA MET A 339 47.18 74.58 -39.44
C MET A 339 45.82 74.85 -38.76
N ILE A 340 45.45 76.13 -38.65
CA ILE A 340 44.21 76.60 -38.00
C ILE A 340 43.28 77.21 -39.07
N GLY A 341 41.96 77.22 -38.80
CA GLY A 341 40.95 77.72 -39.74
C GLY A 341 40.53 76.65 -40.75
N ALA A 342 40.06 77.08 -41.93
CA ALA A 342 39.49 76.18 -42.94
C ALA A 342 40.43 75.03 -43.37
N ILE A 343 41.76 75.25 -43.36
CA ILE A 343 42.75 74.22 -43.71
C ILE A 343 42.90 73.19 -42.59
N GLY A 344 42.85 73.61 -41.33
CA GLY A 344 42.86 72.71 -40.17
C GLY A 344 41.59 71.87 -40.05
N GLU A 345 40.44 72.46 -40.39
CA GLU A 345 39.16 71.73 -40.46
C GLU A 345 39.16 70.70 -41.59
N LEU A 346 39.75 71.03 -42.75
CA LEU A 346 39.94 70.10 -43.87
C LEU A 346 40.85 68.92 -43.49
N ALA A 347 41.94 69.17 -42.77
CA ALA A 347 42.85 68.14 -42.28
C ALA A 347 42.15 67.16 -41.31
N LYS A 348 41.32 67.67 -40.39
CA LYS A 348 40.50 66.85 -39.48
C LYS A 348 39.44 66.04 -40.23
N ALA A 349 38.80 66.63 -41.25
CA ALA A 349 37.83 65.95 -42.09
C ALA A 349 38.46 64.80 -42.90
N ASN A 350 39.65 65.02 -43.47
CA ASN A 350 40.40 63.98 -44.20
C ASN A 350 40.83 62.82 -43.29
N ARG A 351 41.28 63.12 -42.07
CA ARG A 351 41.66 62.09 -41.09
C ARG A 351 40.48 61.20 -40.71
N LYS A 352 39.34 61.81 -40.37
CA LYS A 352 38.12 61.08 -40.00
C LYS A 352 37.60 60.25 -41.18
N TRP A 353 37.63 60.80 -42.39
CA TRP A 353 37.25 60.08 -43.60
C TRP A 353 38.16 58.87 -43.88
N ALA A 354 39.47 58.98 -43.67
CA ALA A 354 40.40 57.86 -43.80
C ALA A 354 40.12 56.74 -42.77
N GLU A 355 39.82 57.11 -41.52
CA GLU A 355 39.43 56.17 -40.47
C GLU A 355 38.12 55.44 -40.82
N ASP A 356 37.12 56.15 -41.34
CA ASP A 356 35.82 55.57 -41.75
C ASP A 356 35.93 54.72 -43.03
N LEU A 357 36.87 55.01 -43.93
CA LEU A 357 37.10 54.24 -45.15
C LEU A 357 37.80 52.89 -44.91
N HIS A 358 38.50 52.73 -43.78
CA HIS A 358 39.26 51.50 -43.50
C HIS A 358 38.36 50.26 -43.28
N PRO A 359 37.28 50.30 -42.47
CA PRO A 359 36.30 49.22 -42.38
C PRO A 359 35.61 48.91 -43.72
N PHE A 360 35.35 49.94 -44.53
CA PHE A 360 34.74 49.78 -45.86
C PHE A 360 35.68 49.02 -46.82
N LEU A 361 36.98 49.34 -46.82
CA LEU A 361 37.98 48.62 -47.59
C LEU A 361 38.05 47.13 -47.21
N MET A 362 37.95 46.80 -45.93
CA MET A 362 37.98 45.40 -45.47
C MET A 362 36.78 44.61 -46.00
N ARG A 363 35.59 45.22 -46.05
CA ARG A 363 34.39 44.60 -46.65
C ARG A 363 34.54 44.38 -48.16
N LEU A 364 35.19 45.30 -48.88
CA LEU A 364 35.50 45.11 -50.30
C LEU A 364 36.49 43.96 -50.54
N LYS A 365 37.52 43.83 -49.69
CA LYS A 365 38.46 42.70 -49.74
C LYS A 365 37.76 41.37 -49.40
N GLU A 366 36.80 41.38 -48.48
CA GLU A 366 35.99 40.20 -48.17
C GLU A 366 35.13 39.79 -49.37
N LEU A 367 34.49 40.74 -50.05
CA LEU A 367 33.76 40.49 -51.30
C LEU A 367 34.69 39.96 -52.40
N GLN A 368 35.90 40.50 -52.53
CA GLN A 368 36.92 39.98 -53.46
C GLN A 368 37.29 38.53 -53.15
N ASN A 369 37.48 38.20 -51.87
CA ASN A 369 37.76 36.83 -51.46
C ASN A 369 36.57 35.90 -51.77
N ARG A 370 35.33 36.32 -51.48
CA ARG A 370 34.11 35.56 -51.85
C ARG A 370 34.00 35.31 -53.36
N ILE A 371 34.32 36.31 -54.19
CA ILE A 371 34.31 36.16 -55.66
C ILE A 371 35.44 35.22 -56.12
N LYS A 372 36.65 35.35 -55.57
CA LYS A 372 37.76 34.44 -55.89
C LYS A 372 37.44 32.99 -55.52
N ILE A 373 36.81 32.77 -54.37
CA ILE A 373 36.34 31.45 -53.92
C ILE A 373 35.28 30.92 -54.89
N ASN A 374 34.34 31.76 -55.33
CA ASN A 374 33.29 31.35 -56.27
C ASN A 374 33.80 31.11 -57.71
N VAL A 375 34.91 31.69 -58.12
CA VAL A 375 35.44 31.55 -59.49
C VAL A 375 36.54 30.50 -59.61
N ASP A 376 37.36 30.29 -58.57
CA ASP A 376 38.50 29.36 -58.61
C ASP A 376 38.27 28.07 -57.78
N PRO A 377 38.08 26.90 -58.42
CA PRO A 377 37.98 25.62 -57.75
C PRO A 377 39.19 25.27 -56.85
N LYS A 378 40.39 25.78 -57.15
CA LYS A 378 41.59 25.54 -56.32
C LYS A 378 41.53 26.32 -55.02
N ALA A 379 41.04 27.55 -55.03
CA ALA A 379 40.87 28.38 -53.84
C ALA A 379 39.86 27.76 -52.86
N ARG A 380 38.78 27.16 -53.36
CA ARG A 380 37.81 26.42 -52.54
C ARG A 380 38.44 25.20 -51.87
N LYS A 381 39.19 24.42 -52.64
CA LYS A 381 39.91 23.24 -52.12
C LYS A 381 40.95 23.63 -51.07
N SER A 382 41.66 24.74 -51.26
CA SER A 382 42.60 25.26 -50.25
C SER A 382 41.89 25.60 -48.95
N LEU A 383 40.81 26.39 -49.00
CA LEU A 383 40.08 26.78 -47.78
C LEU A 383 39.50 25.58 -47.03
N TRP A 384 38.94 24.61 -47.76
CA TRP A 384 38.44 23.39 -47.16
C TRP A 384 39.58 22.56 -46.54
N SER A 385 40.71 22.44 -47.23
CA SER A 385 41.89 21.74 -46.75
C SER A 385 42.53 22.41 -45.53
N ASP A 386 42.56 23.74 -45.49
CA ASP A 386 43.13 24.52 -44.39
C ASP A 386 42.28 24.36 -43.13
N PHE A 387 40.95 24.42 -43.27
CA PHE A 387 40.01 24.14 -42.18
C PHE A 387 40.17 22.71 -41.64
N ASN A 388 40.25 21.71 -42.52
CA ASN A 388 40.38 20.31 -42.11
C ASN A 388 41.71 20.01 -41.42
N ARG A 389 42.77 20.76 -41.76
CA ARG A 389 44.10 20.58 -41.15
C ARG A 389 44.16 21.07 -39.70
N GLU A 390 43.42 22.12 -39.37
CA GLU A 390 43.42 22.72 -38.04
C GLU A 390 42.15 22.31 -37.28
N GLN A 391 41.06 23.04 -37.49
CA GLN A 391 39.83 22.92 -36.71
C GLN A 391 39.09 21.60 -36.96
N GLY A 392 39.10 21.10 -38.21
CA GLY A 392 38.48 19.82 -38.55
C GLY A 392 39.18 18.61 -37.91
N ALA A 393 40.49 18.67 -37.74
CA ALA A 393 41.26 17.63 -37.05
C ALA A 393 40.94 17.60 -35.54
N GLU A 394 40.78 18.77 -34.92
CA GLU A 394 40.36 18.88 -33.52
C GLU A 394 38.92 18.38 -33.31
N LEU A 395 38.02 18.67 -34.25
CA LEU A 395 36.65 18.13 -34.24
C LEU A 395 36.65 16.60 -34.35
N ALA A 396 37.43 16.04 -35.27
CA ALA A 396 37.55 14.60 -35.43
C ALA A 396 38.12 13.92 -34.17
N ALA A 397 39.16 14.50 -33.57
CA ALA A 397 39.74 14.01 -32.31
C ALA A 397 38.74 14.09 -31.15
N TRP A 398 37.90 15.12 -31.12
CA TRP A 398 36.86 15.23 -30.10
C TRP A 398 35.76 14.18 -30.26
N VAL A 399 35.25 13.95 -31.47
CA VAL A 399 34.20 12.94 -31.70
C VAL A 399 34.66 11.55 -31.29
N ILE A 400 35.94 11.22 -31.51
CA ILE A 400 36.54 9.96 -31.07
C ILE A 400 36.69 9.90 -29.54
N SER A 401 37.09 11.00 -28.89
CA SER A 401 37.29 11.03 -27.43
C SER A 401 35.99 11.12 -26.63
N ALA A 402 34.91 11.62 -27.22
CA ALA A 402 33.63 11.84 -26.57
C ALA A 402 32.77 10.57 -26.37
N GLU A 403 33.30 9.38 -26.67
CA GLU A 403 32.62 8.07 -26.53
C GLU A 403 31.19 8.06 -27.11
N ALA A 404 31.04 8.64 -28.31
CA ALA A 404 29.74 8.76 -28.94
C ALA A 404 29.18 7.38 -29.35
N THR A 405 27.89 7.17 -29.12
CA THR A 405 27.17 6.00 -29.64
C THR A 405 26.77 6.24 -31.08
N GLU A 406 27.33 5.44 -32.01
CA GLU A 406 26.91 5.43 -33.41
C GLU A 406 25.55 4.74 -33.52
N LEU A 407 24.58 5.42 -34.14
CA LEU A 407 23.24 4.90 -34.37
C LEU A 407 23.17 4.25 -35.75
N THR A 408 22.69 3.02 -35.80
CA THR A 408 22.42 2.33 -37.06
C THR A 408 21.18 2.91 -37.71
N LEU A 409 21.32 3.28 -38.98
CA LEU A 409 20.22 3.79 -39.80
C LEU A 409 19.56 2.62 -40.54
N ASN A 410 18.23 2.60 -40.58
CA ASN A 410 17.46 1.68 -41.41
C ASN A 410 17.49 2.12 -42.89
N ASP A 411 17.00 1.27 -43.81
CA ASP A 411 16.94 1.54 -45.26
C ASP A 411 16.18 2.83 -45.67
N LYS A 412 15.46 3.44 -44.72
CA LYS A 412 14.74 4.72 -44.86
C LYS A 412 15.45 5.90 -44.19
N ASN A 413 16.69 5.74 -43.73
CA ASN A 413 17.44 6.70 -42.91
C ASN A 413 16.74 7.07 -41.58
N GLU A 414 15.92 6.16 -41.06
CA GLU A 414 15.31 6.28 -39.74
C GLU A 414 16.24 5.66 -38.69
N PHE A 415 16.34 6.28 -37.52
CA PHE A 415 17.00 5.72 -36.35
C PHE A 415 16.07 5.68 -35.14
N THR A 416 16.28 4.67 -34.29
CA THR A 416 15.56 4.54 -33.02
C THR A 416 16.54 4.46 -31.88
N ILE A 417 16.47 5.40 -30.94
CA ILE A 417 17.21 5.36 -29.69
C ILE A 417 16.31 4.69 -28.65
N PRO A 418 16.67 3.50 -28.14
CA PRO A 418 15.79 2.74 -27.26
C PRO A 418 15.61 3.41 -25.89
N GLU A 419 16.66 4.05 -25.36
CA GLU A 419 16.67 4.73 -24.06
C GLU A 419 17.46 6.02 -24.16
N SER A 420 16.80 7.15 -23.91
CA SER A 420 17.41 8.48 -23.94
C SER A 420 16.69 9.45 -22.99
N LYS A 421 17.31 10.61 -22.79
CA LYS A 421 16.61 11.80 -22.28
C LYS A 421 15.59 12.26 -23.31
N LYS A 422 14.59 13.04 -22.87
CA LYS A 422 13.71 13.76 -23.78
C LYS A 422 14.55 14.64 -24.71
N LEU A 423 14.51 14.35 -26.01
CA LEU A 423 15.19 15.12 -27.04
C LEU A 423 14.12 15.88 -27.83
N ASP A 424 14.19 17.20 -27.73
CA ASP A 424 13.44 18.12 -28.56
C ASP A 424 14.40 18.64 -29.64
N ASN A 425 13.92 19.18 -30.76
CA ASN A 425 14.79 19.64 -31.85
C ASN A 425 15.89 20.63 -31.40
N VAL A 426 15.58 21.50 -30.42
CA VAL A 426 16.53 22.48 -29.87
C VAL A 426 17.62 21.79 -29.05
N THR A 427 17.24 20.86 -28.16
CA THR A 427 18.22 20.15 -27.33
C THR A 427 19.03 19.18 -28.17
N ALA A 428 18.41 18.51 -29.13
CA ALA A 428 19.07 17.57 -30.04
C ALA A 428 20.26 18.16 -30.80
N SER A 429 20.23 19.44 -31.15
CA SER A 429 21.38 20.13 -31.78
C SER A 429 22.68 20.04 -30.98
N ARG A 430 22.58 19.84 -29.66
CA ARG A 430 23.72 19.70 -28.74
C ARG A 430 24.05 18.26 -28.38
N TYR A 431 23.24 17.27 -28.80
CA TYR A 431 23.43 15.86 -28.43
C TYR A 431 23.56 14.93 -29.64
N ILE A 432 23.10 15.35 -30.82
CA ILE A 432 23.12 14.56 -32.04
C ILE A 432 23.97 15.29 -33.09
N LEU A 433 24.90 14.54 -33.67
CA LEU A 433 25.75 15.01 -34.76
C LEU A 433 25.66 14.02 -35.92
N VAL A 434 25.32 14.53 -37.09
CA VAL A 434 25.27 13.77 -38.33
C VAL A 434 26.58 14.00 -39.07
N THR A 435 27.19 12.92 -39.56
CA THR A 435 28.42 13.01 -40.33
C THR A 435 28.25 12.43 -41.72
N LYS A 436 28.86 13.11 -42.69
CA LYS A 436 28.94 12.67 -44.08
C LYS A 436 30.32 12.97 -44.61
N LYS A 437 30.92 12.03 -45.33
CA LYS A 437 32.19 12.31 -46.01
C LYS A 437 31.97 12.90 -47.39
N ILE A 438 32.68 14.00 -47.65
CA ILE A 438 32.68 14.70 -48.92
C ILE A 438 34.12 14.70 -49.42
N SER A 439 34.39 14.07 -50.57
CA SER A 439 35.73 13.99 -51.17
C SER A 439 36.86 13.49 -50.23
N GLY A 440 36.52 12.58 -49.31
CA GLY A 440 37.46 11.99 -48.34
C GLY A 440 37.47 12.65 -46.96
N ASP A 441 36.88 13.85 -46.83
CA ASP A 441 36.85 14.61 -45.58
C ASP A 441 35.49 14.49 -44.86
N THR A 442 35.50 14.33 -43.54
CA THR A 442 34.28 14.20 -42.73
C THR A 442 33.65 15.56 -42.43
N VAL A 443 32.41 15.76 -42.86
CA VAL A 443 31.59 16.90 -42.48
C VAL A 443 30.78 16.59 -41.23
N TYR A 444 30.78 17.50 -40.27
CA TYR A 444 30.01 17.41 -39.03
C TYR A 444 28.83 18.38 -39.08
N LEU A 445 27.61 17.86 -39.01
CA LEU A 445 26.38 18.65 -39.10
C LEU A 445 25.55 18.48 -37.81
N PRO A 446 25.27 19.56 -37.07
CA PRO A 446 24.44 19.49 -35.88
C PRO A 446 22.97 19.28 -36.27
N TRP A 447 22.20 18.63 -35.40
CA TRP A 447 20.76 18.45 -35.64
C TRP A 447 20.06 19.80 -35.84
N GLY A 448 19.31 19.95 -36.94
CA GLY A 448 18.66 21.21 -37.32
C GLY A 448 19.50 22.15 -38.20
N SER A 449 20.68 21.72 -38.68
CA SER A 449 21.44 22.45 -39.70
C SER A 449 20.63 22.65 -40.99
N LYS A 450 20.90 23.73 -41.72
CA LYS A 450 20.25 24.03 -43.02
C LYS A 450 20.51 22.96 -44.08
N PHE A 451 21.58 22.20 -43.91
CA PHE A 451 21.98 21.12 -44.81
C PHE A 451 21.30 19.78 -44.49
N LEU A 452 20.53 19.72 -43.39
CA LEU A 452 19.77 18.55 -42.95
C LEU A 452 18.27 18.85 -43.08
N ALA A 453 17.56 18.07 -43.88
CA ALA A 453 16.10 17.96 -43.80
C ALA A 453 15.76 16.96 -42.67
N ALA A 454 16.01 17.39 -41.43
CA ALA A 454 15.66 16.60 -40.26
C ALA A 454 14.15 16.69 -40.01
N LYS A 455 13.46 15.55 -40.02
CA LYS A 455 12.06 15.49 -39.55
C LYS A 455 12.01 15.59 -38.04
N ASP A 456 10.94 16.13 -37.49
CA ASP A 456 10.80 16.36 -36.05
C ASP A 456 11.08 15.08 -35.25
N LEU A 457 11.95 15.20 -34.23
CA LEU A 457 12.22 14.10 -33.31
C LEU A 457 10.97 13.81 -32.49
N VAL A 458 10.53 12.54 -32.53
CA VAL A 458 9.41 12.09 -31.71
C VAL A 458 9.97 11.38 -30.48
N SER A 459 9.88 12.05 -29.34
CA SER A 459 10.20 11.47 -28.03
C SER A 459 8.93 10.85 -27.41
N THR A 460 8.87 9.52 -27.36
CA THR A 460 7.81 8.76 -26.69
C THR A 460 8.26 8.31 -25.30
N GLU A 461 7.46 8.59 -24.26
CA GLU A 461 7.75 8.11 -22.90
C GLU A 461 7.63 6.58 -22.84
N ILE A 462 8.64 5.93 -22.26
CA ILE A 462 8.65 4.47 -22.10
C ILE A 462 7.69 4.11 -20.96
N PRO A 463 6.75 3.17 -21.16
CA PRO A 463 5.85 2.73 -20.10
C PRO A 463 6.59 2.29 -18.84
N LYS A 464 6.12 2.76 -17.68
CA LYS A 464 6.71 2.47 -16.36
C LYS A 464 6.78 0.97 -16.04
N GLU A 465 5.88 0.18 -16.62
CA GLU A 465 5.84 -1.29 -16.50
C GLU A 465 7.11 -1.95 -17.06
N ILE A 466 7.69 -1.41 -18.13
CA ILE A 466 8.91 -1.95 -18.74
C ILE A 466 10.10 -1.77 -17.79
N PHE A 467 10.17 -0.64 -17.08
CA PHE A 467 11.20 -0.43 -16.07
C PHE A 467 11.00 -1.32 -14.85
N LEU A 468 9.75 -1.48 -14.39
CA LEU A 468 9.42 -2.36 -13.26
C LEU A 468 9.72 -3.84 -13.56
N ALA A 469 9.52 -4.28 -14.81
CA ALA A 469 9.86 -5.64 -15.23
C ALA A 469 11.37 -5.93 -15.21
N ARG A 470 12.21 -4.90 -15.31
CA ARG A 470 13.67 -5.00 -15.20
C ARG A 470 14.18 -4.94 -13.76
N GLU A 471 13.35 -4.53 -12.81
CA GLU A 471 13.74 -4.47 -11.40
C GLU A 471 13.68 -5.87 -10.77
N GLU A 472 14.78 -6.28 -10.14
CA GLU A 472 14.86 -7.54 -9.42
C GLU A 472 14.54 -7.36 -7.94
N TYR A 473 13.45 -8.00 -7.52
CA TYR A 473 12.94 -7.98 -6.16
C TYR A 473 13.24 -9.31 -5.45
N LYS A 474 14.09 -9.30 -4.43
CA LYS A 474 14.54 -10.50 -3.69
C LYS A 474 13.76 -10.67 -2.39
N VAL A 475 13.42 -11.92 -2.04
CA VAL A 475 12.78 -12.24 -0.76
C VAL A 475 13.80 -12.16 0.37
N VAL A 476 13.57 -11.29 1.36
CA VAL A 476 14.42 -11.07 2.55
C VAL A 476 13.95 -11.91 3.73
N ALA A 477 12.64 -11.96 3.96
CA ALA A 477 12.04 -12.65 5.10
C ALA A 477 10.68 -13.25 4.74
N ARG A 478 10.26 -14.24 5.53
CA ARG A 478 9.04 -15.03 5.28
C ARG A 478 8.19 -15.16 6.56
N PRO A 479 7.51 -14.09 6.99
CA PRO A 479 6.64 -14.18 8.16
C PRO A 479 5.33 -14.91 7.84
N THR A 480 4.85 -15.68 8.82
CA THR A 480 3.53 -16.32 8.80
C THR A 480 2.75 -15.85 10.02
N THR A 481 1.47 -15.54 9.84
CA THR A 481 0.59 -15.11 10.94
C THR A 481 -0.74 -15.86 10.88
N GLY A 482 -1.45 -15.96 12.02
CA GLY A 482 -2.66 -16.78 12.12
C GLY A 482 -2.40 -18.19 12.67
N GLY A 483 -3.44 -19.02 12.71
CA GLY A 483 -3.42 -20.30 13.43
C GLY A 483 -3.72 -20.18 14.93
N ARG A 484 -4.29 -19.06 15.37
CA ARG A 484 -4.75 -18.87 16.75
C ARG A 484 -6.10 -19.53 16.99
N SER A 485 -6.24 -20.18 18.14
CA SER A 485 -7.51 -20.73 18.63
C SER A 485 -8.46 -19.62 19.05
N HIS A 486 -9.70 -19.73 18.60
CA HIS A 486 -10.79 -18.87 19.00
C HIS A 486 -11.92 -19.71 19.61
N ILE A 487 -12.57 -19.16 20.62
CA ILE A 487 -13.68 -19.79 21.32
C ILE A 487 -14.95 -18.97 21.12
N ALA A 488 -16.04 -19.65 20.77
CA ALA A 488 -17.39 -19.13 20.93
C ALA A 488 -18.03 -19.79 22.17
N ARG A 489 -18.57 -18.97 23.07
CA ARG A 489 -19.19 -19.42 24.33
C ARG A 489 -20.71 -19.29 24.21
N TYR A 490 -21.44 -20.34 24.57
CA TYR A 490 -22.90 -20.33 24.63
C TYR A 490 -23.37 -21.01 25.91
N ARG A 491 -24.38 -20.44 26.58
CA ARG A 491 -24.90 -20.96 27.86
C ARG A 491 -26.18 -21.77 27.61
N VAL A 492 -26.21 -22.99 28.12
CA VAL A 492 -27.39 -23.88 28.14
C VAL A 492 -27.63 -24.28 29.59
N GLY A 493 -28.70 -23.78 30.19
CA GLY A 493 -28.99 -23.86 31.62
C GLY A 493 -27.84 -23.31 32.48
N ASP A 494 -27.27 -24.19 33.31
CA ASP A 494 -26.12 -23.88 34.17
C ASP A 494 -24.76 -24.23 33.56
N ARG A 495 -24.73 -24.77 32.34
CA ARG A 495 -23.49 -25.18 31.66
C ARG A 495 -23.13 -24.20 30.55
N GLN A 496 -21.85 -23.89 30.43
CA GLN A 496 -21.29 -23.18 29.29
C GLN A 496 -20.70 -24.20 28.31
N LEU A 497 -21.17 -24.17 27.08
CA LEU A 497 -20.63 -24.94 25.97
C LEU A 497 -19.63 -24.07 25.21
N LEU A 498 -18.52 -24.69 24.82
CA LEU A 498 -17.41 -24.03 24.14
C LEU A 498 -17.26 -24.64 22.75
N ILE A 499 -17.22 -23.78 21.73
CA ILE A 499 -16.89 -24.16 20.35
C ILE A 499 -15.51 -23.58 20.04
N ARG A 500 -14.53 -24.46 19.82
CA ARG A 500 -13.15 -24.08 19.45
C ARG A 500 -12.97 -24.12 17.94
N ARG A 501 -12.29 -23.10 17.40
CA ARG A 501 -11.91 -23.05 15.99
C ARG A 501 -10.59 -22.31 15.80
N GLU A 502 -9.74 -22.83 14.92
CA GLU A 502 -8.49 -22.18 14.55
C GLU A 502 -8.69 -21.18 13.40
N SER A 503 -8.00 -20.04 13.48
CA SER A 503 -7.93 -19.06 12.39
C SER A 503 -7.03 -19.55 11.25
N PRO A 504 -7.30 -19.16 9.99
CA PRO A 504 -6.45 -19.53 8.86
C PRO A 504 -5.04 -18.94 9.02
N LYS A 505 -4.04 -19.66 8.47
CA LYS A 505 -2.66 -19.18 8.38
C LYS A 505 -2.51 -18.33 7.12
N TRP A 506 -2.00 -17.11 7.29
CA TRP A 506 -1.67 -16.18 6.22
C TRP A 506 -0.16 -16.11 6.03
N PHE A 507 0.27 -16.19 4.76
CA PHE A 507 1.68 -16.21 4.38
C PHE A 507 2.09 -14.85 3.80
N TYR A 508 3.20 -14.32 4.28
CA TYR A 508 3.75 -13.05 3.82
C TYR A 508 5.18 -13.25 3.31
N LEU A 509 5.52 -12.54 2.24
CA LEU A 509 6.90 -12.40 1.75
C LEU A 509 7.34 -10.96 1.97
N SER A 510 8.46 -10.79 2.67
CA SER A 510 9.18 -9.53 2.75
C SER A 510 10.13 -9.46 1.57
N VAL A 511 9.94 -8.48 0.69
CA VAL A 511 10.65 -8.37 -0.59
C VAL A 511 11.36 -7.02 -0.65
N SER A 512 12.64 -7.00 -1.03
CA SER A 512 13.40 -5.76 -1.21
C SER A 512 14.18 -5.79 -2.52
N ARG A 513 14.60 -4.60 -2.97
CA ARG A 513 15.60 -4.47 -4.03
C ARG A 513 16.98 -4.65 -3.42
N GLU A 514 17.94 -5.11 -4.21
CA GLU A 514 19.33 -5.33 -3.76
C GLU A 514 20.02 -4.05 -3.25
N LYS A 515 19.52 -2.87 -3.64
CA LYS A 515 20.07 -1.56 -3.23
C LYS A 515 19.24 -0.83 -2.17
N ASP A 516 18.03 -1.30 -1.83
CA ASP A 516 17.12 -0.60 -0.91
C ASP A 516 17.06 -1.31 0.45
N SER A 517 17.09 -0.53 1.53
CA SER A 517 16.83 -0.98 2.91
C SER A 517 15.35 -1.24 3.19
N ASP A 518 14.45 -0.67 2.38
CA ASP A 518 13.02 -0.68 2.63
C ASP A 518 12.36 -1.94 2.08
N THR A 519 11.86 -2.78 2.99
CA THR A 519 11.15 -4.01 2.66
C THR A 519 9.67 -3.76 2.33
N LEU A 520 9.14 -4.52 1.37
CA LEU A 520 7.71 -4.58 1.05
C LEU A 520 7.16 -5.90 1.60
N MET A 521 6.08 -5.85 2.38
CA MET A 521 5.43 -7.06 2.86
C MET A 521 4.25 -7.37 1.96
N VAL A 522 4.29 -8.53 1.31
CA VAL A 522 3.32 -8.94 0.30
C VAL A 522 2.64 -10.21 0.77
N MET A 523 1.32 -10.24 0.81
CA MET A 523 0.57 -11.46 1.14
C MET A 523 0.52 -12.38 -0.08
N VAL A 524 0.77 -13.67 0.13
CA VAL A 524 0.82 -14.68 -0.93
C VAL A 524 0.04 -15.93 -0.55
N ASP A 525 -0.40 -16.67 -1.56
CA ASP A 525 -0.95 -18.01 -1.39
C ASP A 525 0.13 -19.01 -0.98
N GLN A 526 -0.26 -20.14 -0.38
CA GLN A 526 0.67 -21.15 0.13
C GLN A 526 1.61 -21.69 -0.96
N GLU A 527 1.10 -21.96 -2.17
CA GLU A 527 1.91 -22.45 -3.30
C GLU A 527 2.99 -21.45 -3.72
N THR A 528 2.64 -20.16 -3.73
CA THR A 528 3.57 -19.08 -4.09
C THR A 528 4.59 -18.88 -2.97
N TYR A 529 4.17 -19.00 -1.71
CA TYR A 529 5.06 -18.93 -0.56
C TYR A 529 6.13 -20.03 -0.60
N GLU A 530 5.77 -21.27 -0.96
CA GLU A 530 6.72 -22.38 -1.06
C GLU A 530 7.68 -22.24 -2.24
N LYS A 531 7.21 -21.69 -3.37
CA LYS A 531 7.99 -21.50 -4.60
C LYS A 531 9.15 -20.49 -4.47
N TYR A 532 9.01 -19.49 -3.60
CA TYR A 532 9.98 -18.39 -3.46
C TYR A 532 10.64 -18.40 -2.07
N PRO A 533 11.74 -19.15 -1.87
CA PRO A 533 12.51 -19.10 -0.63
C PRO A 533 13.33 -17.80 -0.51
N ILE A 534 13.90 -17.57 0.67
CA ILE A 534 14.74 -16.40 0.96
C ILE A 534 15.90 -16.33 -0.04
N GLY A 535 16.15 -15.14 -0.58
CA GLY A 535 17.18 -14.87 -1.57
C GLY A 535 16.76 -15.03 -3.03
N LYS A 536 15.58 -15.61 -3.32
CA LYS A 536 15.08 -15.71 -4.70
C LYS A 536 14.42 -14.42 -5.19
N VAL A 537 14.58 -14.17 -6.48
CA VAL A 537 13.93 -13.07 -7.19
C VAL A 537 12.49 -13.44 -7.50
N VAL A 538 11.55 -12.55 -7.14
CA VAL A 538 10.13 -12.67 -7.48
C VAL A 538 9.87 -11.85 -8.75
N PRO A 539 9.32 -12.45 -9.82
CA PRO A 539 8.99 -11.73 -11.05
C PRO A 539 7.93 -10.64 -10.84
N PHE A 540 8.03 -9.55 -11.60
CA PHE A 540 7.05 -8.45 -11.57
C PHE A 540 5.61 -8.91 -11.88
N ASP A 541 5.43 -9.86 -12.80
CA ASP A 541 4.11 -10.39 -13.17
C ASP A 541 3.36 -11.04 -12.00
N VAL A 542 4.11 -11.56 -11.03
CA VAL A 542 3.57 -12.13 -9.79
C VAL A 542 3.35 -11.02 -8.77
N LEU A 543 4.33 -10.13 -8.57
CA LEU A 543 4.24 -9.03 -7.60
C LEU A 543 3.12 -8.03 -7.90
N SER A 544 2.87 -7.73 -9.16
CA SER A 544 1.88 -6.75 -9.61
C SER A 544 0.44 -7.11 -9.23
N LYS A 545 0.15 -8.41 -9.05
CA LYS A 545 -1.18 -8.93 -8.73
C LYS A 545 -1.45 -9.07 -7.23
N LEU A 546 -0.44 -8.83 -6.40
CA LEU A 546 -0.51 -9.09 -4.97
C LEU A 546 -0.82 -7.82 -4.15
N ASP A 547 -1.16 -8.05 -2.89
CA ASP A 547 -1.53 -7.04 -1.93
C ASP A 547 -0.37 -6.75 -0.95
N PHE A 548 -0.08 -5.47 -0.77
CA PHE A 548 0.91 -4.93 0.14
C PHE A 548 0.28 -4.64 1.50
N TYR A 549 1.01 -4.97 2.56
CA TYR A 549 0.64 -4.68 3.95
C TYR A 549 1.79 -3.96 4.66
N GLN A 550 1.47 -3.05 5.60
CA GLN A 550 2.51 -2.39 6.39
C GLN A 550 3.17 -3.32 7.41
N ARG A 551 2.39 -4.27 7.94
CA ARG A 551 2.83 -5.28 8.91
C ARG A 551 2.06 -6.59 8.66
N PRO A 552 2.62 -7.74 9.05
CA PRO A 552 1.87 -9.00 9.03
C PRO A 552 0.63 -8.87 9.92
N MET A 553 -0.55 -9.09 9.34
CA MET A 553 -1.83 -8.98 10.04
C MET A 553 -2.59 -10.29 10.01
N GLU A 554 -3.30 -10.56 11.09
CA GLU A 554 -4.21 -11.69 11.21
C GLU A 554 -5.61 -11.29 10.73
N SER A 555 -6.44 -12.29 10.42
CA SER A 555 -7.86 -12.08 10.16
C SER A 555 -8.55 -11.53 11.40
N ILE A 556 -9.48 -10.58 11.24
CA ILE A 556 -10.33 -10.13 12.35
C ILE A 556 -11.16 -11.31 12.84
N SER A 557 -11.25 -11.48 14.16
CA SER A 557 -12.09 -12.52 14.78
C SER A 557 -13.56 -12.23 14.47
N PRO A 558 -14.23 -13.09 13.68
CA PRO A 558 -15.61 -12.85 13.32
C PRO A 558 -16.52 -13.22 14.48
N SER A 559 -17.57 -12.42 14.74
CA SER A 559 -18.60 -12.77 15.72
C SER A 559 -19.21 -14.14 15.37
N PRO A 560 -19.41 -15.07 16.33
CA PRO A 560 -19.36 -14.91 17.79
C PRO A 560 -18.03 -15.34 18.46
N PHE A 561 -16.96 -15.49 17.69
CA PHE A 561 -15.68 -15.98 18.20
C PHE A 561 -14.85 -14.87 18.86
N ALA A 562 -14.32 -15.17 20.04
CA ALA A 562 -13.30 -14.37 20.72
C ALA A 562 -11.96 -15.13 20.73
N PRO A 563 -10.81 -14.43 20.72
CA PRO A 563 -9.51 -15.08 20.91
C PRO A 563 -9.47 -15.82 22.26
N GLU A 564 -8.90 -17.02 22.27
CA GLU A 564 -8.62 -17.77 23.50
C GLU A 564 -7.43 -17.06 24.19
N GLU A 565 -7.72 -16.26 25.23
CA GLU A 565 -6.71 -15.59 26.08
C GLU A 565 -5.85 -16.56 26.89
#